data_AF-A0A2H0U5L4-F1
#
_entry.id   AF-A0A2H0U5L4-F1
#
_cell.length_a   1.000
_cell.length_b   1.000
_cell.length_c   1.000
_cell.angle_alpha   90.00
_cell.angle_beta   90.00
_cell.angle_gamma   90.00
#
_symmetry.space_group_name_H-M   'P 1'
#
loop_
_entity.id
_entity.type
_entity.pdbx_description
1 polymer ?
#
loop_
_entity_poly.entity_id
_entity_poly.type
_entity_poly.pdbx_seq_one_letter_code
_entity_poly.pdbx_strand_id
1 'polypeptide(L)'
;MLTLPLDILKFWYFEAPISLLRYFITLNKSFFNVFSISLMLKTFFKPWKNEYREGLVKFSIFMGIAFKTLFIFVGLFMFVFLLIFEVAFFAGFLIFPLAIFYLPFVKF
;
A
#
# COMPACT_ATOMS: atom_id res chain seq x y z
N MET A 1 12.97 32.27 -22.53
CA MET A 1 12.42 31.14 -23.32
C MET A 1 13.05 29.78 -22.98
N LEU A 2 14.27 29.72 -22.42
CA LEU A 2 14.91 28.45 -21.98
C LEU A 2 14.52 27.95 -20.57
N THR A 3 13.65 28.66 -19.84
CA THR A 3 13.21 28.26 -18.50
C THR A 3 12.22 27.10 -18.55
N LEU A 4 11.29 27.12 -19.50
CA LEU A 4 10.24 26.09 -19.64
C LEU A 4 10.77 24.64 -19.74
N PRO A 5 11.79 24.32 -20.56
CA PRO A 5 12.35 22.96 -20.61
C PRO A 5 12.96 22.50 -19.29
N LEU A 6 13.64 23.41 -18.58
CA LEU A 6 14.26 23.13 -17.28
C LEU A 6 13.20 22.93 -16.19
N ASP A 7 12.15 23.75 -16.22
CA ASP A 7 11.02 23.65 -15.29
C ASP A 7 10.26 22.33 -15.47
N ILE A 8 10.06 21.87 -16.71
CA ILE A 8 9.45 20.57 -17.00
C ILE A 8 10.29 19.41 -16.46
N LEU A 9 11.61 19.43 -16.67
CA LEU A 9 12.51 18.39 -16.15
C LEU A 9 12.54 18.39 -14.62
N LYS A 10 12.60 19.57 -13.99
CA LYS A 10 12.56 19.72 -12.53
C LYS A 10 11.24 19.19 -11.96
N PHE A 11 10.12 19.54 -12.58
CA PHE A 11 8.82 19.04 -12.18
C PHE A 11 8.76 17.51 -12.26
N TRP A 12 9.17 16.95 -13.41
CA TRP A 12 8.98 15.53 -13.67
C TRP A 12 9.88 14.61 -12.83
N TYR A 13 11.12 15.00 -12.60
CA TYR A 13 12.10 14.14 -11.92
C TYR A 13 12.31 14.46 -10.44
N PHE A 14 11.86 15.62 -9.96
CA PHE A 14 11.99 15.98 -8.55
C PHE A 14 10.63 16.22 -7.88
N GLU A 15 9.84 17.17 -8.36
CA GLU A 15 8.62 17.57 -7.65
C GLU A 15 7.54 16.50 -7.68
N ALA A 16 7.26 15.94 -8.87
CA ALA A 16 6.22 14.94 -9.05
C ALA A 16 6.55 13.59 -8.37
N PRO A 17 7.78 13.03 -8.44
CA PRO A 17 8.12 11.80 -7.74
C PRO A 17 8.03 11.95 -6.22
N ILE A 18 8.47 13.09 -5.66
CA ILE A 18 8.35 13.36 -4.23
C ILE A 18 6.87 13.41 -3.81
N SER A 19 6.03 14.09 -4.60
CA SER A 19 4.59 14.14 -4.35
C SER A 19 3.95 12.74 -4.42
N LEU A 20 4.34 11.94 -5.41
CA LEU A 20 3.86 10.58 -5.62
C LEU A 20 4.28 9.65 -4.46
N LEU A 21 5.52 9.75 -3.97
CA LEU A 21 5.96 9.02 -2.78
C LEU A 21 5.17 9.40 -1.52
N ARG A 22 4.86 10.69 -1.33
CA ARG A 22 3.99 11.12 -0.22
C ARG A 22 2.58 10.54 -0.33
N TYR A 23 2.06 10.45 -1.55
CA TYR A 23 0.78 9.80 -1.83
C TYR A 23 0.82 8.31 -1.46
N PHE A 24 1.84 7.56 -1.89
CA PHE A 24 2.00 6.14 -1.54
C PHE A 24 2.12 5.91 -0.03
N ILE A 25 2.84 6.76 0.70
CA ILE A 25 2.89 6.69 2.17
C ILE A 25 1.49 6.82 2.77
N THR A 26 0.68 7.74 2.25
CA THR A 26 -0.70 7.95 2.71
C THR A 26 -1.62 6.79 2.33
N LEU A 27 -1.45 6.23 1.14
CA LEU A 27 -2.18 5.07 0.65
C LEU A 27 -1.89 3.84 1.52
N ASN A 28 -0.60 3.54 1.75
CA ASN A 28 -0.15 2.47 2.62
C ASN A 28 -0.69 2.62 4.04
N LYS A 29 -0.61 3.83 4.63
CA LYS A 29 -1.19 4.10 5.96
C LYS A 29 -2.71 3.86 5.99
N SER A 30 -3.42 4.29 4.95
CA SER A 30 -4.86 4.07 4.84
C SER A 30 -5.20 2.59 4.69
N PHE A 31 -4.40 1.83 3.93
CA PHE A 31 -4.54 0.39 3.79
C PHE A 31 -4.44 -0.33 5.15
N PHE A 32 -3.42 -0.01 5.96
CA PHE A 32 -3.27 -0.58 7.30
C PHE A 32 -4.47 -0.27 8.22
N ASN A 33 -5.11 0.89 8.06
CA ASN A 33 -6.31 1.26 8.81
C ASN A 33 -7.55 0.49 8.32
N VAL A 34 -7.76 0.39 7.00
CA VAL A 34 -8.89 -0.34 6.41
C VAL A 34 -8.87 -1.81 6.81
N PHE A 35 -7.71 -2.46 6.70
CA PHE A 35 -7.55 -3.85 7.12
C PHE A 35 -7.35 -4.00 8.64
N SER A 36 -7.33 -2.90 9.38
CA SER A 36 -7.18 -2.86 10.84
C SER A 36 -6.02 -3.72 11.38
N ILE A 37 -4.95 -3.92 10.58
CA ILE A 37 -3.87 -4.86 10.87
C ILE A 37 -3.18 -4.47 12.20
N SER A 38 -2.93 -3.18 12.41
CA SER A 38 -2.34 -2.68 13.67
C SER A 38 -3.21 -3.02 14.88
N LEU A 39 -4.53 -2.91 14.76
CA LEU A 39 -5.47 -3.23 15.83
C LEU A 39 -5.55 -4.74 16.08
N MET A 40 -5.57 -5.56 15.02
CA MET A 40 -5.60 -7.01 15.12
C MET A 40 -4.33 -7.56 15.79
N LEU A 41 -3.16 -6.99 15.48
CA LEU A 41 -1.91 -7.33 16.15
C LEU A 41 -1.92 -6.94 17.64
N LYS A 42 -2.37 -5.72 17.97
CA LYS A 42 -2.48 -5.27 19.37
C LYS A 42 -3.47 -6.09 20.20
N THR A 43 -4.50 -6.62 19.56
CA THR A 43 -5.56 -7.38 20.23
C THR A 43 -5.45 -8.88 19.99
N PHE A 44 -4.32 -9.40 19.49
CA PHE A 44 -4.22 -10.77 18.98
C PHE A 44 -4.73 -11.84 19.96
N PHE A 45 -4.31 -11.75 21.23
CA PHE A 45 -4.71 -12.70 22.28
C PHE A 45 -6.05 -12.38 22.96
N LYS A 46 -6.69 -11.25 22.64
CA LYS A 46 -8.03 -10.95 23.16
C LYS A 46 -9.07 -11.76 22.40
N PRO A 47 -10.08 -12.33 23.10
CA PRO A 47 -11.20 -12.96 22.43
C PRO A 47 -11.94 -11.93 21.58
N TRP A 48 -12.50 -12.38 20.45
CA TRP A 48 -13.32 -11.50 19.62
C TRP A 48 -14.63 -11.14 20.31
N LYS A 49 -15.24 -12.13 20.99
CA LYS A 49 -16.45 -11.99 21.78
C LYS A 49 -16.14 -12.36 23.22
N ASN A 50 -16.43 -11.45 24.16
CA ASN A 50 -16.32 -11.74 25.58
C ASN A 50 -17.41 -12.75 25.94
N GLU A 51 -16.99 -13.92 26.43
CA GLU A 51 -17.88 -14.99 26.88
C GLU A 51 -17.62 -15.19 28.37
N TYR A 52 -18.67 -15.38 29.16
CA TYR A 52 -18.55 -15.48 30.63
C TYR A 52 -18.54 -16.93 31.14
N ARG A 53 -18.84 -17.88 30.25
CA ARG A 53 -18.87 -19.31 30.58
C ARG A 53 -17.48 -19.90 30.36
N GLU A 54 -16.86 -20.42 31.41
CA GLU A 54 -15.45 -20.86 31.41
C GLU A 54 -15.09 -21.82 30.26
N GLY A 55 -15.98 -22.75 29.91
CA GLY A 55 -15.78 -23.68 28.80
C GLY A 55 -15.80 -23.02 27.41
N LEU A 56 -16.55 -21.92 27.25
CA LEU A 56 -16.66 -21.19 25.99
C LEU A 56 -15.63 -20.06 25.87
N VAL A 57 -15.05 -19.60 26.99
CA VAL A 57 -13.98 -18.59 27.00
C VAL A 57 -12.77 -19.06 26.19
N LYS A 58 -12.29 -20.28 26.45
CA LYS A 58 -11.12 -20.86 25.75
C LYS A 58 -11.40 -21.02 24.25
N PHE A 59 -12.61 -21.45 23.91
CA PHE A 59 -13.04 -21.57 22.51
C PHE A 59 -13.08 -20.20 21.80
N SER A 60 -13.64 -19.17 22.44
CA SER A 60 -13.69 -17.81 21.89
C SER A 60 -12.31 -17.17 21.69
N ILE A 61 -11.34 -17.48 22.56
CA ILE A 61 -9.94 -17.06 22.39
C ILE A 61 -9.33 -17.77 21.19
N PHE A 62 -9.45 -19.09 21.10
CA PHE A 62 -8.88 -19.87 20.00
C PHE A 62 -9.47 -19.46 18.64
N MET A 63 -10.79 -19.33 18.56
CA MET A 63 -11.47 -18.85 17.35
C MET A 63 -11.03 -17.43 16.99
N GLY A 64 -10.90 -16.53 17.99
CA GLY A 64 -10.39 -15.18 17.77
C GLY A 64 -8.98 -15.17 17.17
N ILE A 65 -8.08 -16.02 17.65
CA ILE A 65 -6.72 -16.17 17.13
C ILE A 65 -6.75 -16.70 15.69
N ALA A 66 -7.55 -17.75 15.43
CA ALA A 66 -7.65 -18.36 14.11
C ALA A 66 -8.12 -17.34 13.04
N PHE A 67 -9.21 -16.61 13.32
CA PHE A 67 -9.70 -15.58 12.41
C PHE A 67 -8.72 -14.43 12.25
N LYS A 68 -8.14 -13.90 13.33
CA LYS A 68 -7.16 -12.81 13.24
C LYS A 68 -5.95 -13.21 12.41
N THR A 69 -5.47 -14.45 12.56
CA THR A 69 -4.36 -14.97 11.76
C THR A 69 -4.71 -14.99 10.27
N LEU A 70 -5.90 -15.47 9.92
CA LEU A 70 -6.40 -15.48 8.55
C LEU A 70 -6.53 -14.06 7.97
N PHE A 71 -7.13 -13.13 8.72
CA PHE A 71 -7.29 -11.74 8.29
C PHE A 71 -5.95 -11.01 8.15
N ILE A 72 -5.01 -11.21 9.07
CA ILE A 72 -3.66 -10.67 8.98
C ILE A 72 -2.95 -11.23 7.74
N PHE A 73 -3.06 -12.54 7.50
CA PHE A 73 -2.47 -13.18 6.33
C PHE A 73 -3.02 -12.60 5.02
N VAL A 74 -4.33 -12.52 4.87
CA VAL A 74 -4.98 -11.90 3.70
C VAL A 74 -4.60 -10.43 3.55
N GLY A 75 -4.56 -9.69 4.66
CA GLY A 75 -4.15 -8.28 4.67
C GLY A 75 -2.71 -8.09 4.21
N LEU A 76 -1.77 -8.91 4.67
CA LEU A 76 -0.37 -8.89 4.24
C LEU A 76 -0.22 -9.32 2.77
N PHE A 77 -0.95 -10.34 2.34
CA PHE A 77 -0.97 -10.77 0.95
C PHE A 77 -1.43 -9.63 0.03
N MET A 78 -2.56 -9.00 0.35
CA MET A 78 -3.07 -7.84 -0.39
C MET A 78 -2.10 -6.64 -0.34
N PHE A 79 -1.40 -6.44 0.78
CA PHE A 79 -0.37 -5.40 0.90
C PHE A 79 0.80 -5.62 -0.06
N VAL A 80 1.22 -6.88 -0.28
CA VAL A 80 2.25 -7.19 -1.27
C VAL A 80 1.80 -6.81 -2.68
N PHE A 81 0.54 -7.09 -3.06
CA PHE A 81 0.00 -6.64 -4.35
C PHE A 81 -0.03 -5.12 -4.47
N LEU A 82 -0.43 -4.42 -3.40
CA LEU A 82 -0.42 -2.97 -3.37
C LEU A 82 1.00 -2.43 -3.63
N LEU A 83 2.03 -2.98 -2.96
CA LEU A 83 3.41 -2.57 -3.17
C LEU A 83 3.91 -2.84 -4.59
N ILE A 84 3.58 -4.00 -5.17
CA ILE A 84 3.93 -4.31 -6.57
C ILE A 84 3.29 -3.26 -7.50
N PHE A 85 2.03 -2.91 -7.26
CA PHE A 85 1.33 -1.89 -8.04
C PHE A 85 1.96 -0.51 -7.88
N GLU A 86 2.30 -0.08 -6.66
CA GLU A 86 2.98 1.19 -6.39
C GLU A 86 4.32 1.28 -7.12
N VAL A 87 5.13 0.21 -7.06
CA VAL A 87 6.43 0.14 -7.75
C VAL A 87 6.25 0.18 -9.27
N ALA A 88 5.32 -0.60 -9.82
CA ALA A 88 5.03 -0.62 -11.25
C ALA A 88 4.54 0.75 -11.74
N PHE A 89 3.66 1.41 -10.98
CA PHE A 89 3.16 2.74 -11.31
C PHE A 89 4.26 3.79 -11.24
N PHE A 90 5.13 3.73 -10.23
CA PHE A 90 6.27 4.64 -10.10
C PHE A 90 7.27 4.46 -11.24
N ALA A 91 7.62 3.22 -11.59
CA ALA A 91 8.49 2.92 -12.71
C ALA A 91 7.89 3.39 -14.04
N GLY A 92 6.60 3.12 -14.26
CA GLY A 92 5.86 3.60 -15.43
C GLY A 92 5.86 5.13 -15.53
N PHE A 93 5.65 5.82 -14.40
CA PHE A 93 5.71 7.28 -14.31
C PHE A 93 7.10 7.83 -14.69
N LEU A 94 8.19 7.21 -14.22
CA LEU A 94 9.54 7.64 -14.57
C LEU A 94 9.90 7.40 -16.04
N ILE A 95 9.34 6.34 -16.66
CA ILE A 95 9.61 6.00 -18.07
C ILE A 95 8.75 6.84 -19.04
N PHE A 96 7.56 7.25 -18.62
CA PHE A 96 6.63 8.05 -19.43
C PHE A 96 7.23 9.26 -20.17
N PRO A 97 8.02 10.15 -19.56
CA PRO A 97 8.59 11.30 -20.26
C PRO A 97 9.61 10.84 -21.31
N LEU A 98 10.42 9.82 -21.01
CA LEU A 98 11.39 9.25 -21.94
C LEU A 98 10.68 8.64 -23.15
N ALA A 99 9.56 7.95 -22.92
CA ALA A 99 8.73 7.38 -23.97
C ALA A 99 8.14 8.48 -24.88
N ILE A 100 7.63 9.58 -24.32
CA ILE A 100 7.13 10.72 -25.11
C ILE A 100 8.22 11.33 -25.97
N PHE A 101 9.44 11.47 -25.44
CA PHE A 101 10.56 11.98 -26.22
C PHE A 101 11.01 11.00 -27.31
N TYR A 102 10.96 9.68 -27.07
CA TYR A 102 11.49 8.68 -28.00
C TYR A 102 10.49 8.24 -29.08
N LEU A 103 9.19 8.12 -28.76
CA LEU A 103 8.14 7.66 -29.67
C LEU A 103 8.10 8.38 -31.04
N PRO A 104 8.27 9.72 -31.12
CA PRO A 104 8.27 10.43 -32.40
C PRO A 104 9.45 10.08 -33.32
N PHE A 105 10.53 9.51 -32.78
CA PHE A 105 11.72 9.12 -33.54
C PHE A 105 11.70 7.65 -33.97
N VAL A 106 10.76 6.87 -33.43
CA VAL A 106 10.50 5.50 -33.89
C VAL A 106 9.67 5.59 -35.17
N LYS A 107 10.33 5.40 -36.32
CA LYS A 107 9.62 5.17 -37.59
C LYS A 107 8.93 3.80 -37.51
N PHE A 108 7.61 3.81 -37.54
CA PHE A 108 6.79 2.62 -37.79
C PHE A 108 6.92 2.16 -39.24
#